data_AF-F0H2S0-F1
#
_entry.id   AF-F0H2S0-F1
#
_cell.length_a   1.000
_cell.length_b   1.000
_cell.length_c   1.000
_cell.angle_alpha   90.00
_cell.angle_beta   90.00
_cell.angle_gamma   90.00
#
_symmetry.space_group_name_H-M   'P 1'
#
loop_
_entity.id
_entity.type
_entity.pdbx_description
1 polymer ?
#
loop_
_entity_poly.entity_id
_entity_poly.type
_entity_poly.pdbx_seq_one_letter_code
_entity_poly.pdbx_strand_id
1 'polypeptide(L)'
;MLESVSSNYSKSNIKGYSTRSIGLPIWGNYCGPGYGGKDSNKPATDVLDEGCKRHDQCYKWSLTLRKNCKCNKDLVDYIDAHKSQMSGTMAKVAWAIRTYFNTVGQVGC
;
A
#
# COMPACT_ATOMS: atom_id res chain seq x y z
N MET A 1 -10.66 -27.27 -22.15
CA MET A 1 -11.05 -26.00 -22.79
C MET A 1 -11.96 -25.21 -21.84
N LEU A 2 -11.38 -24.64 -20.78
CA LEU A 2 -12.03 -23.62 -19.93
C LEU A 2 -11.64 -22.20 -20.39
N GLU A 3 -10.84 -22.10 -21.44
CA GLU A 3 -10.22 -20.87 -21.94
C GLU A 3 -11.18 -19.99 -22.77
N SER A 4 -12.36 -20.49 -23.14
CA SER A 4 -13.31 -19.75 -24.00
C SER A 4 -14.41 -19.02 -23.23
N VAL A 5 -14.57 -19.24 -21.92
CA VAL A 5 -15.59 -18.54 -21.11
C VAL A 5 -15.07 -17.17 -20.63
N SER A 6 -13.75 -16.98 -20.56
CA SER A 6 -13.12 -15.71 -20.16
C SER A 6 -13.24 -14.61 -21.22
N SER A 7 -13.28 -14.98 -22.51
CA SER A 7 -13.16 -14.01 -23.62
C SER A 7 -14.46 -13.22 -23.90
N ASN A 8 -15.64 -13.76 -23.58
CA ASN A 8 -16.92 -13.17 -23.98
C ASN A 8 -17.65 -12.35 -22.89
N TYR A 9 -17.17 -12.35 -21.65
CA TYR A 9 -17.75 -11.49 -20.60
C TYR A 9 -17.28 -10.02 -20.67
N SER A 10 -16.46 -9.67 -21.67
CA SER A 10 -16.01 -8.30 -21.93
C SER A 10 -17.00 -7.44 -22.72
N LYS A 11 -18.24 -7.91 -22.96
CA LYS A 11 -19.18 -7.22 -23.85
C LYS A 11 -20.59 -7.13 -23.29
N SER A 12 -20.79 -6.36 -22.21
CA SER A 12 -22.09 -5.73 -21.90
C SER A 12 -21.95 -4.63 -20.83
N ASN A 13 -22.04 -3.39 -21.28
CA ASN A 13 -22.59 -2.21 -20.59
C ASN A 13 -22.92 -2.35 -19.09
N ILE A 14 -21.92 -2.15 -18.22
CA ILE A 14 -22.16 -1.64 -16.88
C ILE A 14 -21.70 -0.19 -16.87
N LYS A 15 -22.64 0.76 -16.76
CA LYS A 15 -22.35 2.07 -16.16
C LYS A 15 -21.98 1.80 -14.69
N GLY A 16 -20.74 1.36 -14.47
CA GLY A 16 -20.26 0.80 -13.22
C GLY A 16 -18.95 1.44 -12.89
N TYR A 17 -18.86 1.98 -11.67
CA TYR A 17 -17.67 2.55 -11.06
C TYR A 17 -16.40 1.93 -11.65
N SER A 18 -15.61 2.76 -12.33
CA SER A 18 -14.23 2.42 -12.63
C SER A 18 -13.54 2.23 -11.29
N THR A 19 -13.51 0.99 -10.79
CA THR A 19 -12.60 0.59 -9.74
C THR A 19 -11.22 0.62 -10.39
N ARG A 20 -10.64 1.83 -10.51
CA ARG A 20 -9.21 1.95 -10.72
C ARG A 20 -8.59 1.07 -9.64
N SER A 21 -7.85 0.04 -10.01
CA SER A 21 -6.98 -0.64 -9.07
C SER A 21 -6.06 0.44 -8.50
N ILE A 22 -6.35 0.90 -7.28
CA ILE A 22 -5.45 1.81 -6.56
C ILE A 22 -4.30 0.92 -6.10
N GLY A 23 -3.42 0.59 -7.05
CA GLY A 23 -2.18 -0.10 -6.75
C GLY A 23 -1.37 0.81 -5.84
N LEU A 24 -0.96 0.28 -4.67
CA LEU A 24 -0.01 0.96 -3.82
C LEU A 24 1.27 1.23 -4.63
N PRO A 25 1.75 2.49 -4.68
CA PRO A 25 2.96 2.82 -5.43
C PRO A 25 4.17 2.09 -4.84
N ILE A 26 5.10 1.72 -5.73
CA ILE A 26 6.38 1.11 -5.35
C ILE A 26 7.42 2.21 -5.12
N TRP A 27 8.15 2.13 -4.01
CA TRP A 27 9.22 3.07 -3.68
C TRP A 27 10.28 2.41 -2.80
N GLY A 28 11.55 2.67 -3.10
CA GLY A 28 12.66 2.14 -2.32
C GLY A 28 12.70 0.60 -2.26
N ASN A 29 13.16 0.09 -1.12
CA ASN A 29 13.26 -1.35 -0.87
C ASN A 29 12.00 -1.96 -0.24
N TYR A 30 11.12 -1.14 0.36
CA TYR A 30 10.05 -1.59 1.25
C TYR A 30 8.66 -1.13 0.82
N CYS A 31 8.48 0.06 0.23
CA CYS A 31 7.13 0.50 -0.12
C CYS A 31 6.59 -0.29 -1.32
N GLY A 32 5.53 -1.07 -1.10
CA GLY A 32 4.71 -1.67 -2.16
C GLY A 32 4.43 -3.16 -1.95
N PRO A 33 3.36 -3.73 -2.53
CA PRO A 33 3.06 -5.15 -2.41
C PRO A 33 4.20 -6.02 -2.97
N GLY A 34 4.75 -6.92 -2.15
CA GLY A 34 5.86 -7.79 -2.55
C GLY A 34 7.24 -7.15 -2.49
N TYR A 35 7.34 -5.91 -2.01
CA TYR A 35 8.59 -5.23 -1.66
C TYR A 35 8.76 -5.29 -0.15
N GLY A 36 10.01 -5.36 0.33
CA GLY A 36 10.32 -5.38 1.76
C GLY A 36 9.50 -6.38 2.59
N GLY A 37 9.93 -7.63 2.67
CA GLY A 37 9.33 -8.53 3.66
C GLY A 37 9.74 -8.16 5.08
N LYS A 38 8.98 -8.62 6.08
CA LYS A 38 9.38 -8.57 7.52
C LYS A 38 10.82 -9.08 7.75
N ASP A 39 11.27 -10.01 6.90
CA ASP A 39 12.57 -10.68 6.97
C ASP A 39 13.64 -10.04 6.07
N SER A 40 13.33 -8.91 5.43
CA SER A 40 14.29 -8.16 4.60
C SER A 40 15.27 -7.36 5.47
N ASN A 41 16.56 -7.61 5.28
CA ASN A 41 17.66 -6.91 5.96
C ASN A 41 18.26 -5.75 5.14
N LYS A 42 17.58 -5.30 4.08
CA LYS A 42 18.07 -4.16 3.30
C LYS A 42 18.04 -2.86 4.12
N PRO A 43 19.01 -1.95 3.95
CA PRO A 43 18.85 -0.61 4.49
C PRO A 43 17.67 0.09 3.80
N ALA A 44 16.94 0.92 4.54
CA ALA A 44 15.98 1.83 3.93
C ALA A 44 16.74 2.85 3.06
N THR A 45 16.22 3.16 1.87
CA THR A 45 16.90 4.05 0.93
C THR A 45 16.72 5.53 1.28
N ASP A 46 15.62 5.88 1.93
CA ASP A 46 15.26 7.23 2.34
C ASP A 46 14.21 7.22 3.47
N VAL A 47 13.73 8.41 3.85
CA VAL A 47 12.74 8.59 4.93
C VAL A 47 11.40 7.92 4.63
N LEU A 48 10.92 7.92 3.38
CA LEU A 48 9.66 7.26 3.07
C LEU A 48 9.81 5.74 3.14
N ASP A 49 10.92 5.22 2.61
CA ASP A 49 11.25 3.80 2.63
C ASP A 49 11.42 3.27 4.07
N GLU A 50 11.96 4.08 4.99
CA GLU A 50 12.06 3.75 6.42
C GLU A 50 10.67 3.63 7.08
N GLY A 51 9.72 4.47 6.70
CA GLY A 51 8.33 4.34 7.12
C GLY A 51 7.71 3.02 6.67
N CYS A 52 7.90 2.66 5.40
CA CYS A 52 7.41 1.39 4.84
C CYS A 52 8.08 0.18 5.49
N LYS A 53 9.40 0.23 5.73
CA LYS A 53 10.12 -0.82 6.46
C LYS A 53 9.51 -1.10 7.84
N ARG A 54 9.19 -0.05 8.60
CA ARG A 54 8.54 -0.19 9.92
C ARG A 54 7.15 -0.80 9.81
N HIS A 55 6.40 -0.44 8.77
CA HIS A 55 5.08 -1.02 8.49
C HIS A 55 5.20 -2.52 8.21
N ASP A 56 6.12 -2.94 7.34
CA ASP A 56 6.32 -4.35 6.98
C ASP A 56 6.80 -5.20 8.18
N GLN A 57 7.63 -4.63 9.05
CA GLN A 57 8.08 -5.27 10.29
C GLN A 57 6.95 -5.41 11.32
N CYS A 58 6.03 -4.44 11.37
CA CYS A 58 4.85 -4.49 12.23
C CYS A 58 3.80 -5.47 11.71
N TYR A 59 3.67 -5.56 10.39
CA TYR A 59 2.61 -6.28 9.71
C TYR A 59 2.61 -7.76 10.08
N LYS A 60 1.45 -8.24 10.56
CA LYS A 60 1.23 -9.65 10.87
C LYS A 60 0.23 -10.20 9.88
N TRP A 61 0.65 -11.19 9.10
CA TRP A 61 -0.27 -11.94 8.27
C TRP A 61 -1.31 -12.63 9.15
N SER A 62 -2.59 -12.37 8.90
CA SER A 62 -3.69 -13.03 9.60
C SER A 62 -4.94 -13.05 8.73
N LEU A 63 -5.82 -14.01 8.99
CA LEU A 63 -7.12 -14.14 8.32
C LEU A 63 -8.06 -12.93 8.58
N THR A 64 -7.74 -12.09 9.56
CA THR A 64 -8.52 -10.90 9.92
C THR A 64 -7.71 -9.63 9.71
N LEU A 65 -8.20 -8.70 8.88
CA LEU A 65 -7.50 -7.44 8.58
C LEU A 65 -7.31 -6.53 9.81
N ARG A 66 -8.14 -6.71 10.86
CA ARG A 66 -8.10 -5.98 12.15
C ARG A 66 -6.75 -5.95 12.86
N LYS A 67 -5.90 -6.97 12.66
CA LYS A 67 -4.64 -7.08 13.42
C LYS A 67 -3.58 -6.07 12.98
N ASN A 68 -3.77 -5.41 11.83
CA ASN A 68 -2.79 -4.49 11.25
C ASN A 68 -3.21 -3.01 11.34
N CYS A 69 -4.33 -2.70 12.02
CA CYS A 69 -4.82 -1.31 12.15
C CYS A 69 -3.80 -0.39 12.78
N LYS A 70 -3.11 -0.87 13.83
CA LYS A 70 -2.01 -0.14 14.47
C LYS A 70 -0.86 0.10 13.49
N CYS A 71 -0.44 -0.92 12.74
CA CYS A 71 0.64 -0.78 11.76
C CYS A 71 0.28 0.25 10.68
N ASN A 72 -0.95 0.20 10.16
CA ASN A 72 -1.44 1.13 9.14
C ASN A 72 -1.50 2.56 9.67
N LYS A 73 -1.97 2.75 10.92
CA LYS A 73 -1.99 4.07 11.57
C LYS A 73 -0.59 4.59 11.85
N ASP A 74 0.31 3.75 12.36
CA ASP A 74 1.70 4.12 12.64
C ASP A 74 2.41 4.59 11.35
N LEU A 75 2.12 3.98 10.19
CA LEU A 75 2.64 4.43 8.90
C LEU A 75 2.08 5.80 8.48
N VAL A 76 0.78 6.05 8.64
CA VAL A 76 0.17 7.36 8.35
C VAL A 76 0.77 8.44 9.25
N ASP A 77 0.85 8.18 10.55
CA ASP A 77 1.40 9.12 11.54
C ASP A 77 2.89 9.39 11.26
N TYR A 78 3.65 8.37 10.87
CA TYR A 78 5.06 8.53 10.47
C TYR A 78 5.20 9.44 9.24
N ILE A 79 4.40 9.23 8.19
CA ILE A 79 4.42 10.08 6.99
C ILE A 79 4.06 11.52 7.35
N ASP A 80 3.03 11.73 8.19
CA ASP A 80 2.62 13.07 8.59
C ASP A 80 3.68 13.81 9.41
N ALA A 81 4.43 13.09 10.25
CA ALA A 81 5.54 13.64 11.05
C ALA A 81 6.77 14.01 10.20
N HIS A 82 7.02 13.29 9.10
CA HIS A 82 8.23 13.45 8.28
C HIS A 82 7.99 14.11 6.91
N LYS A 83 6.75 14.53 6.61
CA LYS A 83 6.38 15.12 5.31
C LYS A 83 7.24 16.31 4.88
N SER A 84 7.81 17.07 5.82
CA SER A 84 8.72 18.19 5.52
C SER A 84 10.05 17.75 4.92
N GLN A 85 10.45 16.49 5.14
CA GLN A 85 11.65 15.87 4.56
C GLN A 85 11.36 15.25 3.19
N MET A 86 10.10 15.25 2.75
CA MET A 86 9.65 14.64 1.50
C MET A 86 9.37 15.70 0.44
N SER A 87 10.01 15.57 -0.72
CA SER A 87 9.82 16.49 -1.85
C SER A 87 9.71 15.75 -3.19
N GLY A 88 9.26 16.45 -4.23
CA GLY A 88 9.18 15.91 -5.59
C GLY A 88 8.33 14.63 -5.69
N THR A 89 8.88 13.60 -6.32
CA THR A 89 8.21 12.31 -6.50
C THR A 89 8.00 11.58 -5.17
N MET A 90 8.94 11.68 -4.22
CA MET A 90 8.82 11.06 -2.89
C MET A 90 7.58 11.57 -2.16
N ALA A 91 7.32 12.89 -2.20
CA ALA A 91 6.13 13.48 -1.58
C ALA A 91 4.83 12.96 -2.21
N LYS A 92 4.79 12.80 -3.54
CA LYS A 92 3.61 12.26 -4.25
C LYS A 92 3.33 10.81 -3.85
N VAL A 93 4.38 9.99 -3.78
CA VAL A 93 4.28 8.58 -3.40
C VAL A 93 3.89 8.46 -1.92
N ALA A 94 4.52 9.23 -1.03
CA ALA A 94 4.15 9.30 0.38
C ALA A 94 2.67 9.66 0.57
N TRP A 95 2.18 10.65 -0.17
CA TRP A 95 0.78 11.06 -0.08
C TRP A 95 -0.19 9.98 -0.57
N ALA A 96 0.15 9.24 -1.63
CA ALA A 96 -0.64 8.11 -2.11
C ALA A 96 -0.69 6.96 -1.09
N ILE A 97 0.45 6.59 -0.50
CA ILE A 97 0.56 5.56 0.55
C ILE A 97 -0.26 5.97 1.77
N ARG A 98 -0.05 7.19 2.26
CA ARG A 98 -0.81 7.77 3.37
C ARG A 98 -2.31 7.70 3.10
N THR A 99 -2.75 8.13 1.91
CA THR A 99 -4.18 8.14 1.55
C THR A 99 -4.77 6.73 1.54
N TYR A 100 -4.05 5.76 0.99
CA TYR A 100 -4.47 4.36 1.00
C TYR A 100 -4.64 3.84 2.45
N PHE A 101 -3.64 4.01 3.30
CA PHE A 101 -3.67 3.49 4.67
C PHE A 101 -4.55 4.28 5.64
N ASN A 102 -4.95 5.49 5.27
CA ASN A 102 -5.95 6.28 5.99
C ASN A 102 -7.39 6.00 5.51
N THR A 103 -7.56 5.27 4.41
CA THR A 103 -8.88 4.94 3.83
C THR A 103 -9.05 3.42 3.75
N VAL A 104 -8.62 2.82 2.64
CA VAL A 104 -8.71 1.39 2.35
C VAL A 104 -8.02 0.54 3.43
N GLY A 105 -6.84 0.95 3.88
CA GLY A 105 -6.10 0.25 4.94
C GLY A 105 -6.76 0.31 6.32
N GLN A 106 -7.75 1.17 6.53
CA GLN A 106 -8.58 1.18 7.74
C GLN A 106 -9.89 0.43 7.55
N VAL A 107 -10.20 -0.12 6.37
CA VAL A 107 -11.44 -0.88 6.19
C VAL A 107 -11.36 -2.18 6.99
N GLY A 108 -12.29 -2.35 7.93
CA GLY A 108 -12.24 -3.46 8.88
C GLY A 108 -11.24 -3.22 10.01
N CYS A 109 -10.70 -2.01 10.13
CA CYS A 109 -10.40 -1.37 11.41
C CYS A 109 -11.65 -0.58 11.85
#